data_AF-A0A5B6Z192-F1
#
_entry.id   AF-A0A5B6Z192-F1
#
_cell.length_a   1.000
_cell.length_b   1.000
_cell.length_c   1.000
_cell.angle_alpha   90.00
_cell.angle_beta   90.00
_cell.angle_gamma   90.00
#
_symmetry.space_group_name_H-M   'P 1'
#
loop_
_entity.id
_entity.type
_entity.pdbx_description
1 polymer ?
#
loop_
_entity_poly.entity_id
_entity_poly.type
_entity_poly.pdbx_seq_one_letter_code
_entity_poly.pdbx_strand_id
1 'polypeptide(L)'
;ARALGIEEYGPKILLQIISSLSHTENGLKSMGLVWLSSWLNTLHTMLFYSSLQTSQNSGTESDLINSLKKIPFIPLSDGTYGSVDEGTIWLHSDALSTGFDNGFCLEGFSKLYAELRTVNPALFAAAVDTSYYNVSLVDNVTRMLHRVGIQGLSAHEIVKVHILPAISDDRVTIGDNNLVIEYLSFVMFHLQSSCPNCRVERGHIISELYNKALILTNHGYKRPVEASVHFNKEYGNPIDVNMLISGMDLKWHEVDVSYLKHPMTESLSGGMMKWREFFQELKIADFVHVVLIEKRVADLSHVVLKNMMWDKDLISPGSIVRDWESQELVHLLSQLSSSGDRKKSKYLLEVLDTLWDDSFCDKVTCYCNFDSTVDSRPFKSSFISSLCDVRWIASSMDDELHYPKDLFYDCDAVRSILGATAPFAVPKVRSEKLLSDFGFKTQVNLDDIFTVLQVWRRSETPFKASIAQMSKFYTFVWNEMATSKQKIVEELRLGPFIFVPFSCVSRHDDVVPGVFLFPQEVYWHDSTGSMDQMKEIHPHCGSSVTHRPLSKTMCNIYPGLHDFFVNECGVDEIPPFRSYLQILQQLSTIVLPSQAAKMVFRVFLKWSDGLKFGLLTSEDIVYLKEHLL
;
A
#
# COMPACT_ATOMS: atom_id res chain seq x y z
N ALA A 1 10.44 -73.03 43.65
CA ALA A 1 9.79 -71.74 43.37
C ALA A 1 9.19 -71.71 41.97
N ARG A 2 9.98 -71.62 40.87
CA ARG A 2 9.44 -71.60 39.49
C ARG A 2 8.58 -72.81 39.11
N ALA A 3 8.90 -74.00 39.60
CA ALA A 3 8.09 -75.22 39.38
C ALA A 3 6.71 -75.23 40.11
N LEU A 4 6.47 -74.28 41.02
CA LEU A 4 5.19 -74.09 41.73
C LEU A 4 4.39 -72.91 41.16
N GLY A 5 4.82 -72.31 40.04
CA GLY A 5 4.21 -71.10 39.48
C GLY A 5 4.46 -69.83 40.30
N ILE A 6 5.36 -69.87 41.29
CA ILE A 6 5.72 -68.70 42.10
C ILE A 6 6.70 -67.86 41.29
N GLU A 7 6.19 -66.77 40.70
CA GLU A 7 7.01 -65.77 40.02
C GLU A 7 7.80 -64.93 41.05
N GLU A 8 9.04 -64.57 40.69
CA GLU A 8 9.88 -63.70 41.53
C GLU A 8 9.35 -62.28 41.49
N TYR A 9 9.18 -61.68 42.68
CA TYR A 9 8.78 -60.28 42.81
C TYR A 9 9.75 -59.37 42.07
N GLY A 10 9.26 -58.67 41.04
CA GLY A 10 10.08 -57.82 40.19
C GLY A 10 9.26 -56.96 39.23
N PRO A 11 9.93 -56.14 38.39
CA PRO A 11 9.29 -55.16 37.52
C PRO A 11 8.20 -55.73 36.59
N LYS A 12 8.36 -56.98 36.14
CA LYS A 12 7.38 -57.66 35.27
C LYS A 12 6.04 -57.89 35.97
N ILE A 13 6.05 -58.31 37.23
CA ILE A 13 4.83 -58.54 38.02
C ILE A 13 4.13 -57.19 38.30
N LEU A 14 4.90 -56.16 38.66
CA LEU A 14 4.35 -54.81 38.86
C LEU A 14 3.66 -54.28 37.61
N LEU A 15 4.23 -54.57 36.42
CA LEU A 15 3.64 -54.19 35.14
C LEU A 15 2.35 -54.95 34.83
N GLN A 16 2.27 -56.25 35.14
CA GLN A 16 1.04 -57.03 35.00
C GLN A 16 -0.07 -56.54 35.93
N ILE A 17 0.28 -56.17 37.17
CA ILE A 17 -0.66 -55.62 38.16
C ILE A 17 -1.23 -54.29 37.66
N ILE A 18 -0.39 -53.34 37.24
CA ILE A 18 -0.88 -52.03 36.79
C ILE A 18 -1.69 -52.16 35.50
N SER A 19 -1.30 -53.04 34.57
CA SER A 19 -2.08 -53.33 33.36
C SER A 19 -3.46 -53.91 33.69
N SER A 20 -3.53 -54.87 34.62
CA SER A 20 -4.80 -55.47 35.03
C SER A 20 -5.72 -54.43 35.70
N LEU A 21 -5.15 -53.58 36.56
CA LEU A 21 -5.90 -52.51 37.24
C LEU A 21 -6.37 -51.42 36.28
N SER A 22 -5.61 -51.10 35.23
CA SER A 22 -6.03 -50.13 34.21
C SER A 22 -7.16 -50.66 33.32
N HIS A 23 -7.25 -51.98 33.13
CA HIS A 23 -8.34 -52.61 32.36
C HIS A 23 -9.58 -52.91 33.21
N THR A 24 -9.50 -52.75 34.52
CA THR A 24 -10.64 -52.93 35.44
C THR A 24 -11.33 -51.59 35.66
N GLU A 25 -12.66 -51.53 35.49
CA GLU A 25 -13.43 -50.31 35.71
C GLU A 25 -13.20 -49.77 37.14
N ASN A 26 -12.76 -48.52 37.24
CA ASN A 26 -12.37 -47.87 38.50
C ASN A 26 -11.27 -48.58 39.31
N GLY A 27 -10.55 -49.55 38.74
CA GLY A 27 -9.49 -50.31 39.43
C GLY A 27 -8.41 -49.40 40.00
N LEU A 28 -7.85 -48.51 39.17
CA LEU A 28 -6.86 -47.51 39.61
C LEU A 28 -7.43 -46.50 40.62
N LYS A 29 -8.67 -46.02 40.40
CA LYS A 29 -9.35 -45.10 41.32
C LYS A 29 -9.55 -45.71 42.71
N SER A 30 -9.86 -47.02 42.77
CA SER A 30 -10.11 -47.74 44.02
C SER A 30 -8.86 -47.93 44.89
N MET A 31 -7.67 -48.01 44.28
CA MET A 31 -6.40 -48.12 45.00
C MET A 31 -5.93 -46.78 45.59
N GLY A 32 -6.31 -45.67 44.95
CA GLY A 32 -5.97 -44.31 45.38
C GLY A 32 -4.57 -43.85 44.98
N LEU A 33 -4.36 -42.53 45.03
CA LEU A 33 -3.12 -41.89 44.58
C LEU A 33 -1.90 -42.21 45.47
N VAL A 34 -2.11 -42.47 46.77
CA VAL A 34 -1.07 -42.87 47.73
C VAL A 34 -0.48 -44.23 47.38
N TRP A 35 -1.32 -45.18 46.94
CA TRP A 35 -0.87 -46.48 46.49
C TRP A 35 -0.07 -46.34 45.19
N LEU A 36 -0.58 -45.53 44.25
CA LEU A 36 0.06 -45.32 42.95
C LEU A 36 1.43 -44.65 43.06
N SER A 37 1.58 -43.64 43.93
CA SER A 37 2.88 -43.00 44.19
C SER A 37 3.88 -43.99 44.81
N SER A 38 3.44 -44.85 45.72
CA SER A 38 4.25 -45.91 46.32
C SER A 38 4.68 -46.97 45.30
N TRP A 39 3.77 -47.33 44.38
CA TRP A 39 4.04 -48.24 43.27
C TRP A 39 5.09 -47.65 42.31
N LEU A 40 4.94 -46.39 41.92
CA LEU A 40 5.90 -45.67 41.07
C LEU A 40 7.29 -45.60 41.69
N ASN A 41 7.37 -45.29 42.99
CA ASN A 41 8.63 -45.24 43.72
C ASN A 41 9.32 -46.63 43.79
N THR A 42 8.54 -47.68 44.02
CA THR A 42 9.06 -49.05 44.10
C THR A 42 9.58 -49.50 42.74
N LEU A 43 8.82 -49.23 41.66
CA LEU A 43 9.23 -49.51 40.30
C LEU A 43 10.52 -48.76 39.93
N HIS A 44 10.61 -47.46 40.25
CA HIS A 44 11.81 -46.65 40.03
C HIS A 44 13.04 -47.29 40.71
N THR A 45 12.88 -47.64 41.98
CA THR A 45 13.95 -48.18 42.83
C THR A 45 14.45 -49.54 42.28
N MET A 46 13.52 -50.42 41.89
CA MET A 46 13.87 -51.72 41.29
C MET A 46 14.61 -51.58 39.97
N LEU A 47 14.14 -50.68 39.09
CA LEU A 47 14.79 -50.41 37.82
C LEU A 47 16.19 -49.81 38.04
N PHE A 48 16.32 -48.88 38.99
CA PHE A 48 17.61 -48.28 39.36
C PHE A 48 18.61 -49.34 39.85
N TYR A 49 18.24 -50.22 40.78
CA TYR A 49 19.13 -51.28 41.27
C TYR A 49 19.45 -52.34 40.20
N SER A 50 18.51 -52.65 39.31
CA SER A 50 18.75 -53.57 38.19
C SER A 50 19.76 -53.03 37.17
N SER A 51 19.78 -51.71 36.97
CA SER A 51 20.75 -51.04 36.09
C SER A 51 22.17 -51.01 36.67
N LEU A 52 22.32 -50.97 38.00
CA LEU A 52 23.64 -51.03 38.67
C LEU A 52 24.27 -52.42 38.68
N GLN A 53 23.47 -53.49 38.62
CA GLN A 53 23.96 -54.86 38.82
C GLN A 53 24.27 -55.63 37.52
N THR A 54 23.84 -55.15 36.34
CA THR A 54 24.06 -55.87 35.07
C THR A 54 24.11 -54.93 33.85
N SER A 55 25.25 -54.86 33.15
CA SER A 55 25.40 -54.15 31.87
C SER A 55 24.75 -54.85 30.67
N GLN A 56 24.19 -56.06 30.86
CA GLN A 56 23.62 -56.91 29.80
C GLN A 56 22.09 -56.80 29.63
N ASN A 57 21.37 -56.01 30.46
CA ASN A 57 19.90 -56.01 30.51
C ASN A 57 19.20 -54.77 29.88
N SER A 58 19.91 -53.94 29.12
CA SER A 58 19.36 -52.68 28.56
C SER A 58 18.16 -52.88 27.64
N GLY A 59 18.08 -54.00 26.90
CA GLY A 59 16.93 -54.34 26.05
C GLY A 59 15.65 -54.55 26.87
N THR A 60 15.74 -55.36 27.94
CA THR A 60 14.59 -55.72 28.78
C THR A 60 14.01 -54.53 29.55
N GLU A 61 14.84 -53.57 29.96
CA GLU A 61 14.37 -52.33 30.59
C GLU A 61 13.61 -51.45 29.58
N SER A 62 14.13 -51.33 28.34
CA SER A 62 13.46 -50.57 27.30
C SER A 62 12.09 -51.15 26.92
N ASP A 63 11.97 -52.47 26.90
CA ASP A 63 10.70 -53.18 26.63
C ASP A 63 9.64 -52.93 27.71
N LEU A 64 10.07 -52.87 28.98
CA LEU A 64 9.19 -52.54 30.11
C LEU A 64 8.68 -51.10 30.05
N ILE A 65 9.57 -50.14 29.78
CA ILE A 65 9.18 -48.72 29.62
C ILE A 65 8.27 -48.53 28.41
N ASN A 66 8.55 -49.19 27.29
CA ASN A 66 7.69 -49.15 26.10
C ASN A 66 6.31 -49.78 26.35
N SER A 67 6.24 -50.80 27.21
CA SER A 67 4.96 -51.38 27.63
C SER A 67 4.20 -50.43 28.56
N LEU A 68 4.88 -49.75 29.49
CA LEU A 68 4.27 -48.77 30.38
C LEU A 68 3.69 -47.56 29.65
N LYS A 69 4.35 -47.10 28.58
CA LYS A 69 3.86 -45.98 27.75
C LYS A 69 2.45 -46.22 27.21
N LYS A 70 2.08 -47.47 26.96
CA LYS A 70 0.79 -47.90 26.41
C LYS A 70 -0.29 -48.11 27.48
N ILE A 71 0.08 -48.15 28.75
CA ILE A 71 -0.86 -48.42 29.84
C ILE A 71 -1.44 -47.08 30.34
N PRO A 72 -2.77 -46.92 30.42
CA PRO A 72 -3.37 -45.69 30.93
C PRO A 72 -3.39 -45.69 32.46
N PHE A 73 -2.23 -45.43 33.08
CA PHE A 73 -2.08 -45.41 34.54
C PHE A 73 -1.74 -44.02 35.10
N ILE A 74 -1.51 -43.01 34.25
CA ILE A 74 -1.08 -41.68 34.69
C ILE A 74 -2.32 -40.87 35.08
N PRO A 75 -2.47 -40.44 36.34
CA PRO A 75 -3.63 -39.65 36.75
C PRO A 75 -3.52 -38.25 36.15
N LEU A 76 -4.55 -37.85 35.42
CA LEU A 76 -4.64 -36.54 34.78
C LEU A 76 -5.44 -35.56 35.66
N SER A 77 -5.23 -34.26 35.44
CA SER A 77 -5.90 -33.18 36.19
C SER A 77 -7.41 -33.15 35.98
N ASP A 78 -7.92 -33.69 34.87
CA ASP A 78 -9.36 -33.86 34.60
C ASP A 78 -10.00 -35.02 35.40
N GLY A 79 -9.20 -35.76 36.19
CA GLY A 79 -9.65 -36.90 37.00
C GLY A 79 -9.72 -38.22 36.25
N THR A 80 -9.26 -38.27 35.00
CA THR A 80 -9.09 -39.50 34.21
C THR A 80 -7.68 -40.08 34.35
N TYR A 81 -7.46 -41.25 33.76
CA TYR A 81 -6.13 -41.86 33.68
C TYR A 81 -5.74 -41.98 32.20
N GLY A 82 -4.56 -41.48 31.85
CA GLY A 82 -4.08 -41.44 30.47
C GLY A 82 -2.81 -42.26 30.28
N SER A 83 -2.55 -42.61 29.01
CA SER A 83 -1.29 -43.21 28.56
C SER A 83 -0.46 -42.20 27.75
N VAL A 84 0.87 -42.40 27.70
CA VAL A 84 1.76 -41.55 26.88
C VAL A 84 1.61 -41.88 25.38
N ASP A 85 1.16 -43.09 25.06
CA ASP A 85 0.91 -43.54 23.67
C ASP A 85 -0.26 -42.78 23.02
N GLU A 86 -1.25 -42.33 23.80
CA GLU A 86 -2.37 -41.51 23.33
C GLU A 86 -1.97 -40.05 23.01
N GLY A 87 -0.81 -39.59 23.49
CA GLY A 87 -0.35 -38.21 23.29
C GLY A 87 0.51 -37.70 24.44
N THR A 88 1.09 -36.50 24.28
CA THR A 88 1.97 -35.89 25.27
C THR A 88 1.23 -35.62 26.58
N ILE A 89 1.82 -36.07 27.69
CA ILE A 89 1.38 -35.75 29.05
C ILE A 89 2.45 -34.87 29.70
N TRP A 90 2.01 -33.79 30.34
CA TRP A 90 2.87 -32.78 30.91
C TRP A 90 2.93 -32.87 32.44
N LEU A 91 4.13 -32.68 32.98
CA LEU A 91 4.36 -32.44 34.40
C LEU A 91 4.35 -30.95 34.66
N HIS A 92 3.53 -30.45 35.59
CA HIS A 92 3.67 -29.06 36.04
C HIS A 92 5.11 -28.82 36.48
N SER A 93 5.80 -27.87 35.85
CA SER A 93 7.14 -27.49 36.25
C SER A 93 7.08 -26.91 37.67
N ASP A 94 8.02 -27.32 38.53
CA ASP A 94 8.20 -26.71 39.84
C ASP A 94 8.24 -25.19 39.70
N ALA A 95 7.57 -24.50 40.62
CA ALA A 95 7.50 -23.04 40.81
C ALA A 95 8.87 -22.35 41.08
N LEU A 96 9.95 -22.96 40.61
CA LEU A 96 11.34 -22.57 40.85
C LEU A 96 12.17 -22.46 39.55
N SER A 97 11.61 -22.75 38.38
CA SER A 97 12.34 -22.57 37.11
C SER A 97 11.75 -21.47 36.22
N THR A 98 12.46 -20.34 36.24
CA THR A 98 12.51 -19.28 35.22
C THR A 98 11.29 -18.37 35.06
N GLY A 99 11.24 -17.31 35.89
CA GLY A 99 10.91 -15.92 35.51
C GLY A 99 9.53 -15.58 34.91
N PHE A 100 8.68 -16.58 34.69
CA PHE A 100 7.31 -16.49 34.19
C PHE A 100 6.28 -16.80 35.28
N ASP A 101 6.70 -16.64 36.53
CA ASP A 101 5.93 -17.02 37.70
C ASP A 101 5.21 -15.80 38.27
N ASN A 102 3.93 -15.70 37.91
CA ASN A 102 2.86 -15.18 38.75
C ASN A 102 1.55 -15.76 38.17
N GLY A 103 0.59 -16.11 39.02
CA GLY A 103 -0.67 -16.80 38.69
C GLY A 103 -1.51 -16.23 37.52
N PHE A 104 -1.14 -15.08 36.96
CA PHE A 104 -1.70 -14.48 35.74
C PHE A 104 -1.63 -15.39 34.50
N CYS A 105 -0.63 -16.26 34.36
CA CYS A 105 -0.48 -17.08 33.15
C CYS A 105 -1.57 -18.18 33.05
N LEU A 106 -2.01 -18.75 34.17
CA LEU A 106 -3.09 -19.74 34.16
C LEU A 106 -4.46 -19.08 33.95
N GLU A 107 -4.68 -17.92 34.55
CA GLU A 107 -5.96 -17.21 34.50
C GLU A 107 -6.24 -16.61 33.11
N GLY A 108 -5.21 -16.20 32.38
CA GLY A 108 -5.32 -15.63 31.03
C GLY A 108 -5.45 -16.65 29.89
N PHE A 109 -5.12 -17.93 30.09
CA PHE A 109 -5.08 -18.97 29.05
C PHE A 109 -5.86 -20.24 29.43
N SER A 110 -7.01 -20.05 30.06
CA SER A 110 -7.80 -21.14 30.65
C SER A 110 -8.20 -22.23 29.65
N LYS A 111 -8.51 -21.88 28.39
CA LYS A 111 -8.92 -22.86 27.37
C LYS A 111 -7.73 -23.66 26.86
N LEU A 112 -6.60 -23.01 26.61
CA LEU A 112 -5.34 -23.69 26.27
C LEU A 112 -4.96 -24.70 27.37
N TYR A 113 -4.99 -24.29 28.64
CA TYR A 113 -4.63 -25.19 29.73
C TYR A 113 -5.65 -26.32 29.96
N ALA A 114 -6.93 -26.12 29.60
CA ALA A 114 -7.94 -27.17 29.64
C ALA A 114 -7.69 -28.28 28.60
N GLU A 115 -7.11 -27.94 27.44
CA GLU A 115 -6.74 -28.91 26.40
C GLU A 115 -5.45 -29.70 26.71
N LEU A 116 -4.65 -29.24 27.69
CA LEU A 116 -3.40 -29.91 28.06
C LEU A 116 -3.64 -31.08 29.01
N ARG A 117 -3.17 -32.27 28.60
CA ARG A 117 -3.12 -33.46 29.47
C ARG A 117 -2.01 -33.29 30.50
N THR A 118 -2.33 -32.73 31.66
CA THR A 118 -1.39 -32.51 32.77
C THR A 118 -1.54 -33.59 33.84
N VAL A 119 -0.43 -33.98 34.48
CA VAL A 119 -0.45 -34.91 35.62
C VAL A 119 -1.13 -34.25 36.82
N ASN A 120 -2.03 -34.99 37.45
CA ASN A 120 -2.77 -34.51 38.62
C ASN A 120 -1.80 -34.16 39.78
N PRO A 121 -1.76 -32.89 40.24
CA PRO A 121 -0.86 -32.47 41.32
C PRO A 121 -1.05 -33.24 42.63
N ALA A 122 -2.25 -33.80 42.86
CA ALA A 122 -2.55 -34.60 44.05
C ALA A 122 -1.71 -35.89 44.11
N LEU A 123 -1.15 -36.37 43.00
CA LEU A 123 -0.21 -37.50 43.00
C LEU A 123 1.05 -37.16 43.82
N PHE A 124 1.54 -35.93 43.71
CA PHE A 124 2.71 -35.45 44.45
C PHE A 124 2.35 -35.10 45.89
N ALA A 125 1.18 -34.52 46.14
CA ALA A 125 0.70 -34.32 47.51
C ALA A 125 0.59 -35.65 48.28
N ALA A 126 0.05 -36.69 47.65
CA ALA A 126 -0.02 -38.04 48.22
C ALA A 126 1.36 -38.67 48.48
N ALA A 127 2.36 -38.34 47.65
CA ALA A 127 3.75 -38.74 47.86
C ALA A 127 4.38 -38.05 49.09
N VAL A 128 4.03 -36.78 49.34
CA VAL A 128 4.51 -36.00 50.50
C VAL A 128 3.89 -36.47 51.82
N ASP A 129 2.59 -36.76 51.84
CA ASP A 129 1.89 -37.22 53.06
C ASP A 129 2.42 -38.56 53.59
N THR A 130 2.98 -39.38 52.69
CA THR A 130 3.58 -40.68 53.03
C THR A 130 5.04 -40.54 53.49
N SER A 131 5.67 -39.38 53.28
CA SER A 131 7.12 -39.19 53.35
C SER A 131 7.62 -38.49 54.62
N TYR A 132 7.02 -38.75 55.80
CA TYR A 132 7.44 -38.15 57.08
C TYR A 132 8.96 -38.28 57.39
N TYR A 133 9.71 -39.09 56.62
CA TYR A 133 11.17 -39.21 56.67
C TYR A 133 11.91 -39.21 55.30
N ASN A 134 11.29 -38.93 54.14
CA ASN A 134 11.94 -39.23 52.86
C ASN A 134 11.67 -38.24 51.71
N VAL A 135 12.49 -37.19 51.62
CA VAL A 135 12.56 -36.23 50.48
C VAL A 135 12.80 -36.95 49.13
N SER A 136 13.28 -38.20 49.15
CA SER A 136 13.56 -39.01 47.95
C SER A 136 12.31 -39.53 47.22
N LEU A 137 11.13 -39.61 47.86
CA LEU A 137 9.97 -40.27 47.24
C LEU A 137 9.37 -39.47 46.08
N VAL A 138 9.21 -38.15 46.27
CA VAL A 138 8.70 -37.24 45.23
C VAL A 138 9.67 -37.20 44.04
N ASP A 139 10.98 -37.09 44.31
CA ASP A 139 12.02 -37.11 43.28
C ASP A 139 12.05 -38.44 42.50
N ASN A 140 11.90 -39.59 43.18
CA ASN A 140 11.82 -40.90 42.53
C ASN A 140 10.58 -41.02 41.63
N VAL A 141 9.41 -40.52 42.09
CA VAL A 141 8.19 -40.49 41.28
C VAL A 141 8.37 -39.60 40.06
N THR A 142 8.89 -38.38 40.24
CA THR A 142 9.19 -37.44 39.14
C THR A 142 10.15 -38.04 38.12
N ARG A 143 11.25 -38.65 38.57
CA ARG A 143 12.20 -39.35 37.69
C ARG A 143 11.58 -40.55 36.96
N MET A 144 10.68 -41.29 37.61
CA MET A 144 9.97 -42.39 36.96
C MET A 144 9.02 -41.89 35.87
N LEU A 145 8.26 -40.83 36.16
CA LEU A 145 7.38 -40.18 35.18
C LEU A 145 8.18 -39.68 33.97
N HIS A 146 9.32 -39.04 34.19
CA HIS A 146 10.24 -38.67 33.11
C HIS A 146 10.77 -39.88 32.31
N ARG A 147 11.11 -41.00 32.98
CA ARG A 147 11.51 -42.24 32.30
C ARG A 147 10.40 -42.84 31.43
N VAL A 148 9.14 -42.72 31.84
CA VAL A 148 7.99 -43.17 31.04
C VAL A 148 7.76 -42.25 29.83
N GLY A 149 8.32 -41.05 29.81
CA GLY A 149 8.26 -40.11 28.69
C GLY A 149 7.39 -38.88 28.96
N ILE A 150 7.01 -38.64 30.21
CA ILE A 150 6.31 -37.41 30.62
C ILE A 150 7.32 -36.26 30.63
N GLN A 151 6.96 -35.17 29.97
CA GLN A 151 7.83 -34.01 29.79
C GLN A 151 7.51 -32.91 30.80
N GLY A 152 8.52 -32.12 31.17
CA GLY A 152 8.30 -30.92 31.97
C GLY A 152 7.52 -29.87 31.17
N LEU A 153 6.52 -29.26 31.79
CA LEU A 153 5.69 -28.24 31.17
C LEU A 153 6.49 -26.94 31.06
N SER A 154 7.01 -26.65 29.87
CA SER A 154 7.58 -25.33 29.56
C SER A 154 6.75 -24.63 28.50
N ALA A 155 6.67 -23.30 28.56
CA ALA A 155 5.94 -22.52 27.56
C ALA A 155 6.43 -22.78 26.13
N HIS A 156 7.75 -23.01 25.96
CA HIS A 156 8.32 -23.31 24.66
C HIS A 156 7.90 -24.70 24.13
N GLU A 157 7.86 -25.71 25.01
CA GLU A 157 7.39 -27.04 24.62
C GLU A 157 5.88 -27.07 24.35
N ILE A 158 5.07 -26.27 25.06
CA ILE A 158 3.64 -26.08 24.73
C ILE A 158 3.49 -25.55 23.31
N VAL A 159 4.26 -24.52 22.93
CA VAL A 159 4.21 -23.99 21.55
C VAL A 159 4.55 -25.08 20.54
N LYS A 160 5.65 -25.80 20.77
CA LYS A 160 6.22 -26.74 19.79
C LYS A 160 5.45 -28.04 19.63
N VAL A 161 5.04 -28.64 20.74
CA VAL A 161 4.49 -30.01 20.78
C VAL A 161 2.95 -30.00 20.81
N HIS A 162 2.33 -28.92 21.26
CA HIS A 162 0.87 -28.81 21.32
C HIS A 162 0.31 -27.79 20.32
N ILE A 163 0.70 -26.51 20.43
CA ILE A 163 0.07 -25.44 19.63
C ILE A 163 0.38 -25.61 18.13
N LEU A 164 1.64 -25.73 17.73
CA LEU A 164 2.02 -25.84 16.31
C LEU A 164 1.39 -27.05 15.59
N PRO A 165 1.30 -28.24 16.20
CA PRO A 165 0.51 -29.34 15.62
C PRO A 165 -0.98 -29.04 15.58
N ALA A 166 -1.56 -28.47 16.64
CA ALA A 166 -3.01 -28.21 16.73
C ALA A 166 -3.49 -27.16 15.71
N ILE A 167 -2.74 -26.08 15.48
CA ILE A 167 -3.09 -25.06 14.46
C ILE A 167 -3.10 -25.62 13.03
N SER A 168 -2.52 -26.79 12.80
CA SER A 168 -2.54 -27.47 11.50
C SER A 168 -3.87 -28.19 11.26
N ASP A 169 -4.67 -28.43 12.30
CA ASP A 169 -5.96 -29.14 12.21
C ASP A 169 -7.12 -28.13 12.08
N ASP A 170 -7.81 -28.17 10.94
CA ASP A 170 -8.99 -27.34 10.65
C ASP A 170 -10.11 -27.53 11.70
N ARG A 171 -10.15 -28.70 12.36
CA ARG A 171 -11.19 -29.02 13.36
C ARG A 171 -11.15 -28.14 14.58
N VAL A 172 -10.02 -27.49 14.88
CA VAL A 172 -9.88 -26.57 16.03
C VAL A 172 -10.87 -25.39 15.91
N THR A 173 -11.21 -24.96 14.70
CA THR A 173 -12.20 -23.89 14.47
C THR A 173 -13.65 -24.32 14.62
N ILE A 174 -13.94 -25.63 14.61
CA ILE A 174 -15.31 -26.16 14.72
C ILE A 174 -15.73 -26.29 16.20
N GLY A 175 -14.76 -26.47 17.10
CA GLY A 175 -14.99 -26.70 18.53
C GLY A 175 -15.11 -25.43 19.39
N ASP A 176 -14.13 -24.52 19.30
CA ASP A 176 -14.08 -23.31 20.15
C ASP A 176 -13.30 -22.16 19.48
N ASN A 177 -14.00 -21.16 18.96
CA ASN A 177 -13.40 -19.98 18.31
C ASN A 177 -12.37 -19.25 19.20
N ASN A 178 -12.54 -19.27 20.52
CA ASN A 178 -11.61 -18.55 21.40
C ASN A 178 -10.30 -19.32 21.61
N LEU A 179 -10.25 -20.62 21.34
CA LEU A 179 -9.04 -21.43 21.52
C LEU A 179 -7.93 -21.01 20.55
N VAL A 180 -8.27 -20.70 19.30
CA VAL A 180 -7.30 -20.20 18.30
C VAL A 180 -6.74 -18.83 18.71
N ILE A 181 -7.58 -17.99 19.31
CA ILE A 181 -7.15 -16.69 19.84
C ILE A 181 -6.19 -16.90 21.01
N GLU A 182 -6.50 -17.80 21.95
CA GLU A 182 -5.61 -18.12 23.07
C GLU A 182 -4.28 -18.72 22.58
N TYR A 183 -4.29 -19.62 21.60
CA TYR A 183 -3.08 -20.19 21.01
C TYR A 183 -2.16 -19.13 20.42
N LEU A 184 -2.70 -18.25 19.55
CA LEU A 184 -1.90 -17.17 18.96
C LEU A 184 -1.44 -16.16 20.01
N SER A 185 -2.29 -15.85 20.99
CA SER A 185 -1.95 -14.95 22.10
C SER A 185 -0.82 -15.52 22.96
N PHE A 186 -0.83 -16.83 23.22
CA PHE A 186 0.20 -17.53 23.96
C PHE A 186 1.53 -17.51 23.21
N VAL A 187 1.50 -17.80 21.91
CA VAL A 187 2.72 -17.76 21.08
C VAL A 187 3.28 -16.34 20.99
N MET A 188 2.44 -15.33 20.73
CA MET A 188 2.83 -13.92 20.69
C MET A 188 3.52 -13.50 21.99
N PHE A 189 2.92 -13.83 23.14
CA PHE A 189 3.48 -13.50 24.45
C PHE A 189 4.78 -14.26 24.74
N HIS A 190 4.82 -15.55 24.42
CA HIS A 190 6.00 -16.39 24.62
C HIS A 190 7.17 -15.95 23.73
N LEU A 191 6.92 -15.51 22.50
CA LEU A 191 7.95 -15.01 21.60
C LEU A 191 8.54 -13.65 22.02
N GLN A 192 7.89 -12.93 22.94
CA GLN A 192 8.43 -11.73 23.57
C GLN A 192 9.18 -12.00 24.87
N SER A 193 9.12 -13.25 25.36
CA SER A 193 9.85 -13.67 26.54
C SER A 193 11.37 -13.72 26.30
N SER A 194 12.13 -13.74 27.39
CA SER A 194 13.58 -14.00 27.36
C SER A 194 13.94 -15.47 27.09
N CYS A 195 13.06 -16.27 26.48
CA CYS A 195 13.30 -17.69 26.20
C CYS A 195 14.52 -17.89 25.27
N PRO A 196 15.56 -18.64 25.71
CA PRO A 196 16.75 -18.88 24.89
C PRO A 196 16.43 -19.63 23.58
N ASN A 197 15.51 -20.60 23.62
CA ASN A 197 15.16 -21.41 22.46
C ASN A 197 14.39 -20.60 21.41
N CYS A 198 13.52 -19.68 21.84
CA CYS A 198 12.82 -18.79 20.92
C CYS A 198 13.77 -17.94 20.08
N ARG A 199 14.96 -17.56 20.59
CA ARG A 199 15.93 -16.77 19.79
C ARG A 199 16.42 -17.52 18.56
N VAL A 200 16.52 -18.85 18.64
CA VAL A 200 16.99 -19.69 17.54
C VAL A 200 15.81 -20.17 16.69
N GLU A 201 14.71 -20.58 17.33
CA GLU A 201 13.57 -21.20 16.65
C GLU A 201 12.51 -20.21 16.14
N ARG A 202 12.60 -18.89 16.43
CA ARG A 202 11.59 -17.89 16.04
C ARG A 202 11.22 -17.98 14.57
N GLY A 203 12.20 -18.01 13.67
CA GLY A 203 11.95 -18.05 12.22
C GLY A 203 11.15 -19.28 11.80
N HIS A 204 11.41 -20.43 12.42
CA HIS A 204 10.67 -21.67 12.17
C HIS A 204 9.22 -21.56 12.70
N ILE A 205 9.05 -21.07 13.94
CA ILE A 205 7.73 -20.88 14.55
C ILE A 205 6.86 -19.94 13.70
N ILE A 206 7.41 -18.78 13.30
CA ILE A 206 6.72 -17.81 12.46
C ILE A 206 6.37 -18.39 11.08
N SER A 207 7.28 -19.16 10.47
CA SER A 207 7.02 -19.84 9.19
C SER A 207 5.87 -20.85 9.30
N GLU A 208 5.86 -21.68 10.34
CA GLU A 208 4.78 -22.63 10.58
C GLU A 208 3.43 -21.92 10.81
N LEU A 209 3.43 -20.84 11.59
CA LEU A 209 2.25 -20.01 11.80
C LEU A 209 1.75 -19.38 10.50
N TYR A 210 2.63 -18.77 9.70
CA TYR A 210 2.25 -18.15 8.43
C TYR A 210 1.58 -19.16 7.48
N ASN A 211 2.10 -20.38 7.42
CA ASN A 211 1.61 -21.40 6.50
C ASN A 211 0.33 -22.08 6.99
N LYS A 212 0.16 -22.27 8.31
CA LYS A 212 -0.87 -23.16 8.86
C LYS A 212 -1.88 -22.48 9.75
N ALA A 213 -1.50 -21.42 10.47
CA ALA A 213 -2.36 -20.80 11.46
C ALA A 213 -3.56 -20.11 10.83
N LEU A 214 -4.70 -20.28 11.48
CA LEU A 214 -5.94 -19.62 11.16
C LEU A 214 -6.03 -18.31 11.95
N ILE A 215 -6.08 -17.19 11.24
CA ILE A 215 -6.25 -15.86 11.81
C ILE A 215 -7.72 -15.48 11.70
N LEU A 216 -8.31 -15.04 12.81
CA LEU A 216 -9.67 -14.53 12.83
C LEU A 216 -9.69 -13.17 12.15
N THR A 217 -10.55 -13.06 11.14
CA THR A 217 -10.79 -11.84 10.38
C THR A 217 -12.27 -11.45 10.42
N ASN A 218 -12.59 -10.25 9.94
CA ASN A 218 -13.97 -9.81 9.68
C ASN A 218 -14.78 -10.76 8.76
N HIS A 219 -14.13 -11.68 8.04
CA HIS A 219 -14.76 -12.70 7.20
C HIS A 219 -14.50 -14.14 7.70
N GLY A 220 -14.34 -14.31 9.02
CA GLY A 220 -14.05 -15.59 9.66
C GLY A 220 -12.56 -15.94 9.62
N TYR A 221 -12.24 -17.21 9.86
CA TYR A 221 -10.85 -17.66 9.91
C TYR A 221 -10.24 -17.79 8.52
N LYS A 222 -9.03 -17.24 8.35
CA LYS A 222 -8.24 -17.31 7.12
C LYS A 222 -6.78 -17.59 7.41
N ARG A 223 -6.12 -18.34 6.53
CA ARG A 223 -4.67 -18.51 6.59
C ARG A 223 -3.98 -17.37 5.84
N PRO A 224 -2.92 -16.76 6.40
CA PRO A 224 -2.14 -15.72 5.73
C PRO A 224 -1.57 -16.14 4.37
N VAL A 225 -1.24 -17.43 4.22
CA VAL A 225 -0.72 -17.96 2.95
C VAL A 225 -1.79 -18.11 1.86
N GLU A 226 -3.06 -18.24 2.23
CA GLU A 226 -4.16 -18.45 1.29
C GLU A 226 -4.85 -17.14 0.88
N ALA A 227 -4.89 -16.17 1.80
CA ALA A 227 -5.53 -14.88 1.59
C ALA A 227 -4.72 -13.76 2.22
N SER A 228 -4.66 -12.63 1.52
CA SER A 228 -4.15 -11.37 2.05
C SER A 228 -4.97 -10.90 3.24
N VAL A 229 -4.32 -10.65 4.37
CA VAL A 229 -4.92 -10.18 5.63
C VAL A 229 -4.29 -8.85 6.02
N HIS A 230 -5.10 -7.90 6.46
CA HIS A 230 -4.68 -6.52 6.72
C HIS A 230 -5.00 -6.08 8.14
N PHE A 231 -4.30 -5.04 8.60
CA PHE A 231 -4.65 -4.37 9.85
C PHE A 231 -5.94 -3.54 9.68
N ASN A 232 -6.79 -3.54 10.69
CA ASN A 232 -7.88 -2.57 10.81
C ASN A 232 -7.40 -1.30 11.56
N LYS A 233 -8.33 -0.36 11.74
CA LYS A 233 -8.08 0.90 12.46
C LYS A 233 -7.67 0.69 13.92
N GLU A 234 -8.17 -0.34 14.58
CA GLU A 234 -7.89 -0.67 15.98
C GLU A 234 -6.43 -1.10 16.18
N TYR A 235 -5.78 -1.66 15.16
CA TYR A 235 -4.34 -1.93 15.14
C TYR A 235 -3.49 -0.72 14.69
N GLY A 236 -4.11 0.46 14.59
CA GLY A 236 -3.42 1.69 14.19
C GLY A 236 -3.18 1.83 12.69
N ASN A 237 -3.89 1.08 11.84
CA ASN A 237 -3.82 1.29 10.40
C ASN A 237 -4.34 2.70 10.06
N PRO A 238 -3.55 3.57 9.42
CA PRO A 238 -3.99 4.92 9.04
C PRO A 238 -4.97 4.93 7.85
N ILE A 239 -5.14 3.79 7.16
CA ILE A 239 -5.93 3.69 5.94
C ILE A 239 -7.37 3.29 6.29
N ASP A 240 -8.33 4.07 5.81
CA ASP A 240 -9.74 3.71 5.78
C ASP A 240 -10.06 3.01 4.46
N VAL A 241 -9.85 1.69 4.44
CA VAL A 241 -10.06 0.89 3.22
C VAL A 241 -11.50 0.95 2.71
N ASN A 242 -12.49 1.20 3.59
CA ASN A 242 -13.89 1.34 3.15
C ASN A 242 -14.08 2.52 2.19
N MET A 243 -13.25 3.57 2.29
CA MET A 243 -13.26 4.66 1.31
C MET A 243 -12.84 4.19 -0.09
N LEU A 244 -12.09 3.09 -0.22
CA LEU A 244 -11.70 2.50 -1.51
C LEU A 244 -12.69 1.42 -1.97
N ILE A 245 -12.99 0.45 -1.11
CA ILE A 245 -13.69 -0.78 -1.52
C ILE A 245 -15.22 -0.69 -1.40
N SER A 246 -15.78 0.35 -0.76
CA SER A 246 -17.24 0.44 -0.57
C SER A 246 -18.00 0.33 -1.89
N GLY A 247 -18.90 -0.64 -2.00
CA GLY A 247 -19.65 -0.90 -3.24
C GLY A 247 -18.89 -1.63 -4.34
N MET A 248 -17.67 -2.12 -4.08
CA MET A 248 -16.94 -3.08 -4.92
C MET A 248 -17.17 -4.51 -4.40
N ASP A 249 -17.20 -5.49 -5.30
CA ASP A 249 -17.21 -6.92 -4.94
C ASP A 249 -15.79 -7.41 -4.61
N LEU A 250 -15.14 -6.76 -3.64
CA LEU A 250 -13.76 -7.04 -3.24
C LEU A 250 -13.72 -7.43 -1.77
N LYS A 251 -13.31 -8.67 -1.49
CA LYS A 251 -13.22 -9.19 -0.12
C LYS A 251 -11.92 -8.74 0.53
N TRP A 252 -12.01 -7.72 1.37
CA TRP A 252 -10.89 -7.23 2.15
C TRP A 252 -10.91 -7.84 3.56
N HIS A 253 -9.95 -8.73 3.83
CA HIS A 253 -9.84 -9.41 5.12
C HIS A 253 -9.04 -8.54 6.08
N GLU A 254 -9.68 -8.15 7.18
CA GLU A 254 -9.05 -7.38 8.26
C GLU A 254 -8.97 -8.23 9.52
N VAL A 255 -7.84 -8.18 10.23
CA VAL A 255 -7.66 -8.87 11.51
C VAL A 255 -8.74 -8.42 12.49
N ASP A 256 -9.37 -9.37 13.17
CA ASP A 256 -10.42 -9.06 14.14
C ASP A 256 -9.86 -8.46 15.43
N VAL A 257 -10.58 -7.50 16.03
CA VAL A 257 -10.19 -6.83 17.28
C VAL A 257 -10.11 -7.77 18.50
N SER A 258 -10.63 -8.99 18.40
CA SER A 258 -10.70 -9.94 19.52
C SER A 258 -9.33 -10.28 20.13
N TYR A 259 -8.24 -10.26 19.36
CA TYR A 259 -6.89 -10.45 19.92
C TYR A 259 -6.47 -9.29 20.85
N LEU A 260 -6.91 -8.06 20.56
CA LEU A 260 -6.64 -6.90 21.40
C LEU A 260 -7.46 -6.92 22.70
N LYS A 261 -8.63 -7.54 22.68
CA LYS A 261 -9.52 -7.71 23.85
C LYS A 261 -9.11 -8.86 24.77
N HIS A 262 -8.10 -9.63 24.40
CA HIS A 262 -7.64 -10.75 25.22
C HIS A 262 -7.07 -10.22 26.57
N PRO A 263 -7.39 -10.83 27.73
CA PRO A 263 -7.00 -10.31 29.05
C PRO A 263 -5.49 -10.06 29.19
N MET A 264 -4.68 -10.94 28.61
CA MET A 264 -3.22 -10.80 28.60
C MET A 264 -2.74 -9.58 27.82
N THR A 265 -3.46 -9.16 26.77
CA THR A 265 -3.12 -7.99 25.97
C THR A 265 -3.35 -6.70 26.75
N GLU A 266 -4.45 -6.62 27.52
CA GLU A 266 -4.77 -5.46 28.37
C GLU A 266 -3.72 -5.24 29.47
N SER A 267 -3.15 -6.33 29.99
CA SER A 267 -2.11 -6.28 31.01
C SER A 267 -0.75 -5.80 30.49
N LEU A 268 -0.55 -5.80 29.16
CA LEU A 268 0.73 -5.57 28.51
C LEU A 268 0.90 -4.09 28.15
N SER A 269 2.00 -3.48 28.60
CA SER A 269 2.34 -2.13 28.16
C SER A 269 2.57 -2.09 26.65
N GLY A 270 1.80 -1.26 25.94
CA GLY A 270 1.85 -1.18 24.48
C GLY A 270 1.33 -2.43 23.76
N GLY A 271 0.39 -3.18 24.37
CA GLY A 271 -0.12 -4.44 23.82
C GLY A 271 -0.52 -4.40 22.34
N MET A 272 -1.11 -3.29 21.86
CA MET A 272 -1.43 -3.10 20.44
C MET A 272 -0.18 -3.13 19.54
N MET A 273 0.88 -2.38 19.89
CA MET A 273 2.12 -2.34 19.11
C MET A 273 2.78 -3.71 19.04
N LYS A 274 2.73 -4.44 20.15
CA LYS A 274 3.27 -5.80 20.26
C LYS A 274 2.54 -6.82 19.40
N TRP A 275 1.21 -6.72 19.33
CA TRP A 275 0.42 -7.50 18.37
C TRP A 275 0.73 -7.13 16.93
N ARG A 276 0.88 -5.83 16.67
CA ARG A 276 1.22 -5.32 15.34
C ARG A 276 2.54 -5.89 14.85
N GLU A 277 3.59 -5.82 15.65
CA GLU A 277 4.91 -6.42 15.36
C GLU A 277 4.80 -7.92 15.06
N PHE A 278 4.07 -8.66 15.91
CA PHE A 278 3.86 -10.09 15.72
C PHE A 278 3.13 -10.43 14.42
N PHE A 279 2.05 -9.71 14.11
CA PHE A 279 1.29 -9.93 12.87
C PHE A 279 2.05 -9.48 11.62
N GLN A 280 2.90 -8.46 11.71
CA GLN A 280 3.81 -8.07 10.62
C GLN A 280 4.80 -9.19 10.28
N GLU A 281 5.28 -9.96 11.26
CA GLU A 281 6.09 -11.16 11.01
C GLU A 281 5.32 -12.26 10.29
N LEU A 282 3.99 -12.30 10.46
CA LEU A 282 3.07 -13.15 9.69
C LEU A 282 2.65 -12.52 8.35
N LYS A 283 3.37 -11.49 7.90
CA LYS A 283 3.15 -10.75 6.64
C LYS A 283 1.81 -10.03 6.54
N ILE A 284 1.13 -9.75 7.65
CA ILE A 284 -0.04 -8.87 7.64
C ILE A 284 0.42 -7.44 7.39
N ALA A 285 -0.24 -6.75 6.46
CA ALA A 285 0.13 -5.42 6.00
C ALA A 285 -0.97 -4.38 6.28
N ASP A 286 -0.60 -3.10 6.24
CA ASP A 286 -1.58 -2.00 6.34
C ASP A 286 -2.38 -1.83 5.04
N PHE A 287 -1.82 -2.25 3.91
CA PHE A 287 -2.41 -2.09 2.58
C PHE A 287 -2.08 -3.27 1.68
N VAL A 288 -2.31 -3.13 0.37
CA VAL A 288 -2.15 -4.19 -0.63
C VAL A 288 -0.83 -4.97 -0.49
N HIS A 289 -0.91 -6.29 -0.57
CA HIS A 289 0.28 -7.14 -0.50
C HIS A 289 1.05 -7.05 -1.81
N VAL A 290 2.36 -6.80 -1.70
CA VAL A 290 3.29 -6.86 -2.83
C VAL A 290 4.27 -7.99 -2.57
N VAL A 291 4.17 -9.03 -3.39
CA VAL A 291 4.90 -10.29 -3.21
C VAL A 291 5.95 -10.45 -4.30
N LEU A 292 7.10 -11.00 -3.93
CA LEU A 292 8.16 -11.37 -4.86
C LEU A 292 7.85 -12.76 -5.43
N ILE A 293 7.64 -12.84 -6.73
CA ILE A 293 7.32 -14.09 -7.43
C ILE A 293 8.47 -14.44 -8.36
N GLU A 294 8.84 -15.72 -8.40
CA GLU A 294 9.75 -16.26 -9.42
C GLU A 294 8.94 -16.76 -10.62
N LYS A 295 9.09 -16.11 -11.77
CA LYS A 295 8.42 -16.48 -13.02
C LYS A 295 9.42 -16.87 -14.10
N ARG A 296 9.02 -17.75 -15.01
CA ARG A 296 9.81 -18.00 -16.22
C ARG A 296 9.65 -16.82 -17.16
N VAL A 297 10.70 -16.49 -17.90
CA VAL A 297 10.64 -15.41 -18.89
C VAL A 297 9.48 -15.56 -19.87
N ALA A 298 9.16 -16.79 -20.28
CA ALA A 298 8.05 -17.08 -21.19
C ALA A 298 6.67 -16.67 -20.65
N ASP A 299 6.52 -16.60 -19.32
CA ASP A 299 5.25 -16.29 -18.63
C ASP A 299 5.13 -14.79 -18.28
N LEU A 300 6.15 -13.98 -18.60
CA LEU A 300 6.11 -12.54 -18.36
C LEU A 300 5.19 -11.83 -19.36
N SER A 301 4.52 -10.78 -18.88
CA SER A 301 3.68 -9.96 -19.74
C SER A 301 4.50 -9.25 -20.83
N HIS A 302 3.88 -9.01 -21.98
CA HIS A 302 4.51 -8.25 -23.07
C HIS A 302 5.00 -6.86 -22.63
N VAL A 303 4.35 -6.26 -21.63
CA VAL A 303 4.73 -4.96 -21.06
C VAL A 303 6.05 -5.07 -20.30
N VAL A 304 6.20 -6.09 -19.45
CA VAL A 304 7.44 -6.34 -18.69
C VAL A 304 8.59 -6.69 -19.63
N LEU A 305 8.33 -7.56 -20.62
CA LEU A 305 9.31 -7.91 -21.67
C LEU A 305 9.78 -6.70 -22.49
N LYS A 306 8.87 -5.74 -22.75
CA LYS A 306 9.21 -4.49 -23.46
C LYS A 306 10.03 -3.56 -22.56
N ASN A 307 9.66 -3.42 -21.29
CA ASN A 307 10.37 -2.59 -20.30
C ASN A 307 11.80 -3.09 -20.03
N MET A 308 12.02 -4.38 -20.19
CA MET A 308 13.32 -5.01 -20.06
C MET A 308 14.33 -4.65 -21.17
N MET A 309 13.92 -3.96 -22.26
CA MET A 309 14.77 -3.54 -23.39
C MET A 309 15.72 -4.66 -23.88
N TRP A 310 15.16 -5.85 -24.08
CA TRP A 310 15.94 -7.03 -24.45
C TRP A 310 16.19 -7.12 -25.95
N ASP A 311 17.43 -7.40 -26.32
CA ASP A 311 17.72 -8.02 -27.61
C ASP A 311 17.21 -9.46 -27.51
N LYS A 312 16.24 -9.84 -28.36
CA LYS A 312 15.53 -11.13 -28.27
C LYS A 312 16.46 -12.34 -28.28
N ASP A 313 17.69 -12.15 -28.73
CA ASP A 313 18.69 -13.19 -28.97
C ASP A 313 19.49 -13.60 -27.72
N LEU A 314 19.34 -12.91 -26.58
CA LEU A 314 20.15 -13.14 -25.36
C LEU A 314 19.48 -13.97 -24.26
N ILE A 315 18.22 -14.37 -24.42
CA ILE A 315 17.47 -15.00 -23.32
C ILE A 315 17.24 -16.47 -23.59
N SER A 316 17.75 -17.30 -22.68
CA SER A 316 17.36 -18.71 -22.64
C SER A 316 15.88 -18.79 -22.21
N PRO A 317 15.00 -19.51 -22.93
CA PRO A 317 13.58 -19.65 -22.58
C PRO A 317 13.32 -20.22 -21.18
N GLY A 318 14.34 -20.83 -20.56
CA GLY A 318 14.29 -21.38 -19.20
C GLY A 318 14.73 -20.42 -18.08
N SER A 319 15.09 -19.18 -18.38
CA SER A 319 15.53 -18.21 -17.35
C SER A 319 14.38 -17.86 -16.39
N ILE A 320 14.71 -17.78 -15.10
CA ILE A 320 13.80 -17.40 -14.01
C ILE A 320 14.06 -15.96 -13.64
N VAL A 321 13.00 -15.16 -13.55
CA VAL A 321 13.01 -13.75 -13.17
C VAL A 321 12.26 -13.58 -11.86
N ARG A 322 12.81 -12.76 -10.97
CA ARG A 322 12.16 -12.31 -9.75
C ARG A 322 11.42 -11.01 -10.04
N ASP A 323 10.11 -11.00 -9.86
CA ASP A 323 9.26 -9.85 -10.12
C ASP A 323 8.34 -9.55 -8.94
N TRP A 324 8.09 -8.26 -8.68
CA TRP A 324 7.17 -7.82 -7.65
C TRP A 324 5.76 -7.66 -8.22
N GLU A 325 4.79 -8.31 -7.60
CA GLU A 325 3.39 -8.30 -8.03
C GLU A 325 2.41 -8.07 -6.89
N SER A 326 1.28 -7.45 -7.21
CA SER A 326 0.16 -7.29 -6.29
C SER A 326 -1.16 -7.56 -7.01
N GLN A 327 -1.77 -8.71 -6.72
CA GLN A 327 -3.07 -9.09 -7.32
C GLN A 327 -4.20 -8.19 -6.80
N GLU A 328 -4.16 -7.82 -5.52
CA GLU A 328 -5.14 -6.94 -4.90
C GLU A 328 -5.15 -5.55 -5.54
N LEU A 329 -3.96 -5.00 -5.79
CA LEU A 329 -3.83 -3.70 -6.44
C LEU A 329 -4.34 -3.75 -7.88
N VAL A 330 -3.99 -4.78 -8.65
CA VAL A 330 -4.47 -4.94 -10.03
C VAL A 330 -6.00 -4.99 -10.07
N HIS A 331 -6.62 -5.75 -9.15
CA HIS A 331 -8.06 -5.83 -9.07
C HIS A 331 -8.69 -4.49 -8.67
N LEU A 332 -8.15 -3.81 -7.65
CA LEU A 332 -8.60 -2.48 -7.21
C LEU A 332 -8.53 -1.46 -8.36
N LEU A 333 -7.40 -1.40 -9.07
CA LEU A 333 -7.20 -0.48 -10.19
C LEU A 333 -8.14 -0.78 -11.36
N SER A 334 -8.44 -2.04 -11.64
CA SER A 334 -9.40 -2.42 -12.68
C SER A 334 -10.83 -1.93 -12.38
N GLN A 335 -11.25 -2.02 -11.10
CA GLN A 335 -12.56 -1.53 -10.64
C GLN A 335 -12.61 0.00 -10.62
N LEU A 336 -11.52 0.67 -10.22
CA LEU A 336 -11.44 2.14 -10.27
C LEU A 336 -11.46 2.67 -11.70
N SER A 337 -10.69 2.06 -12.60
CA SER A 337 -10.63 2.48 -14.00
C SER A 337 -11.99 2.32 -14.71
N SER A 338 -12.72 1.25 -14.40
CA SER A 338 -14.04 0.99 -14.98
C SER A 338 -15.16 1.84 -14.37
N SER A 339 -15.10 2.12 -13.06
CA SER A 339 -16.10 2.96 -12.39
C SER A 339 -15.92 4.46 -12.62
N GLY A 340 -14.70 4.91 -12.90
CA GLY A 340 -14.39 6.34 -13.06
C GLY A 340 -14.48 7.13 -11.73
N ASP A 341 -14.46 6.47 -10.58
CA ASP A 341 -14.66 7.14 -9.29
C ASP A 341 -13.45 7.99 -8.88
N ARG A 342 -13.56 9.29 -9.14
CA ARG A 342 -12.52 10.29 -8.82
C ARG A 342 -12.24 10.41 -7.32
N LYS A 343 -13.24 10.20 -6.44
CA LYS A 343 -13.03 10.35 -4.99
C LYS A 343 -12.13 9.23 -4.48
N LYS A 344 -12.42 8.00 -4.92
CA LYS A 344 -11.62 6.82 -4.58
C LYS A 344 -10.23 6.86 -5.20
N SER A 345 -10.14 7.32 -6.46
CA SER A 345 -8.86 7.58 -7.14
C SER A 345 -7.97 8.54 -6.35
N LYS A 346 -8.51 9.69 -5.94
CA LYS A 346 -7.79 10.69 -5.14
C LYS A 346 -7.30 10.08 -3.83
N TYR A 347 -8.18 9.37 -3.13
CA TYR A 347 -7.83 8.73 -1.87
C TYR A 347 -6.77 7.63 -2.04
N LEU A 348 -6.83 6.83 -3.12
CA LEU A 348 -5.80 5.83 -3.42
C LEU A 348 -4.43 6.50 -3.64
N LEU A 349 -4.38 7.64 -4.34
CA LEU A 349 -3.13 8.36 -4.53
C LEU A 349 -2.59 8.91 -3.20
N GLU A 350 -3.44 9.38 -2.28
CA GLU A 350 -3.01 9.81 -0.93
C GLU A 350 -2.44 8.66 -0.11
N VAL A 351 -3.09 7.49 -0.17
CA VAL A 351 -2.63 6.27 0.52
C VAL A 351 -1.26 5.85 -0.03
N LEU A 352 -1.12 5.78 -1.36
CA LEU A 352 0.15 5.42 -2.00
C LEU A 352 1.23 6.45 -1.67
N ASP A 353 0.95 7.75 -1.75
CA ASP A 353 1.88 8.83 -1.38
C ASP A 353 2.37 8.73 0.06
N THR A 354 1.48 8.35 0.99
CA THR A 354 1.83 8.19 2.41
C THR A 354 2.71 6.97 2.66
N LEU A 355 2.46 5.85 1.99
CA LEU A 355 3.16 4.59 2.21
C LEU A 355 4.35 4.34 1.27
N TRP A 356 4.54 5.18 0.24
CA TRP A 356 5.47 4.88 -0.86
C TRP A 356 6.90 4.67 -0.37
N ASP A 357 7.41 5.65 0.37
CA ASP A 357 8.83 5.73 0.72
C ASP A 357 9.24 4.64 1.71
N ASP A 358 8.30 4.23 2.57
CA ASP A 358 8.54 3.24 3.63
C ASP A 358 8.24 1.80 3.17
N SER A 359 7.25 1.63 2.29
CA SER A 359 6.67 0.31 2.00
C SER A 359 6.74 -0.13 0.54
N PHE A 360 6.97 0.75 -0.44
CA PHE A 360 6.82 0.38 -1.86
C PHE A 360 7.99 0.79 -2.77
N CYS A 361 8.77 1.81 -2.42
CA CYS A 361 9.81 2.33 -3.33
C CYS A 361 10.89 1.30 -3.69
N ASP A 362 11.14 0.32 -2.81
CA ASP A 362 12.08 -0.78 -3.05
C ASP A 362 11.56 -1.84 -4.03
N LYS A 363 10.27 -1.81 -4.36
CA LYS A 363 9.57 -2.80 -5.19
C LYS A 363 9.33 -2.35 -6.63
N VAL A 364 9.86 -1.18 -7.00
CA VAL A 364 9.69 -0.56 -8.32
C VAL A 364 10.61 -1.18 -9.36
N THR A 365 11.86 -1.48 -8.97
CA THR A 365 12.90 -2.00 -9.87
C THR A 365 13.25 -3.43 -9.50
N CYS A 366 13.27 -4.30 -10.50
CA CYS A 366 13.74 -5.68 -10.37
C CYS A 366 15.03 -5.88 -11.16
N TYR A 367 15.79 -6.92 -10.80
CA TYR A 367 17.07 -7.25 -11.42
C TYR A 367 17.04 -8.68 -11.96
N CYS A 368 17.50 -8.85 -13.20
CA CYS A 368 17.73 -10.16 -13.79
C CYS A 368 19.23 -10.49 -13.70
N ASN A 369 19.57 -11.62 -13.08
CA ASN A 369 20.92 -12.17 -13.13
C ASN A 369 20.99 -13.20 -14.25
N PHE A 370 21.88 -12.96 -15.22
CA PHE A 370 22.16 -13.92 -16.29
C PHE A 370 23.48 -14.63 -15.98
N ASP A 371 23.52 -15.94 -16.23
CA ASP A 371 24.65 -16.81 -15.90
C ASP A 371 25.97 -16.48 -16.64
N SER A 372 26.01 -15.45 -17.50
CA SER A 372 27.17 -15.15 -18.35
C SER A 372 27.75 -13.74 -18.25
N THR A 373 27.17 -12.79 -17.50
CA THR A 373 27.73 -11.43 -17.38
C THR A 373 27.43 -10.77 -16.04
N VAL A 374 28.41 -10.05 -15.50
CA VAL A 374 28.38 -9.27 -14.23
C VAL A 374 27.36 -8.11 -14.27
N ASP A 375 26.73 -7.83 -15.41
CA ASP A 375 25.78 -6.73 -15.57
C ASP A 375 24.33 -7.18 -15.33
N SER A 376 23.86 -7.09 -14.08
CA SER A 376 22.44 -7.19 -13.75
C SER A 376 21.70 -5.99 -14.33
N ARG A 377 20.88 -6.18 -15.37
CA ARG A 377 20.10 -5.08 -15.96
C ARG A 377 18.83 -4.83 -15.13
N PRO A 378 18.56 -3.57 -14.73
CA PRO A 378 17.32 -3.23 -14.05
C PRO A 378 16.15 -3.21 -15.02
N PHE A 379 14.97 -3.62 -14.55
CA PHE A 379 13.70 -3.46 -15.28
C PHE A 379 12.57 -3.06 -14.32
N LYS A 380 11.50 -2.46 -14.86
CA LYS A 380 10.32 -2.08 -14.08
C LYS A 380 9.52 -3.31 -13.66
N SER A 381 9.17 -3.41 -12.37
CA SER A 381 8.35 -4.50 -11.86
C SER A 381 6.92 -4.49 -12.42
N SER A 382 6.25 -5.63 -12.37
CA SER A 382 4.82 -5.72 -12.68
C SER A 382 3.96 -4.84 -11.75
N PHE A 383 4.37 -4.71 -10.48
CA PHE A 383 3.73 -3.83 -9.50
C PHE A 383 3.68 -2.37 -9.98
N ILE A 384 4.82 -1.75 -10.30
CA ILE A 384 4.82 -0.35 -10.77
C ILE A 384 4.16 -0.23 -12.15
N SER A 385 4.33 -1.22 -13.02
CA SER A 385 3.70 -1.21 -14.34
C SER A 385 2.17 -1.19 -14.22
N SER A 386 1.59 -1.91 -13.24
CA SER A 386 0.14 -1.87 -12.98
C SER A 386 -0.37 -0.48 -12.60
N LEU A 387 0.44 0.32 -11.89
CA LEU A 387 0.10 1.69 -11.52
C LEU A 387 0.27 2.68 -12.68
N CYS A 388 1.30 2.50 -13.51
CA CYS A 388 1.65 3.43 -14.57
C CYS A 388 0.89 3.21 -15.89
N ASP A 389 0.47 1.97 -16.16
CA ASP A 389 -0.14 1.57 -17.43
C ASP A 389 -1.67 1.39 -17.34
N VAL A 390 -2.30 1.90 -16.27
CA VAL A 390 -3.76 1.92 -16.09
C VAL A 390 -4.25 3.36 -15.89
N ARG A 391 -5.45 3.66 -16.41
CA ARG A 391 -6.10 4.97 -16.21
C ARG A 391 -6.83 4.97 -14.88
N TRP A 392 -6.22 5.57 -13.86
CA TRP A 392 -6.84 5.63 -12.55
C TRP A 392 -6.58 6.95 -11.81
N ILE A 393 -5.75 7.86 -12.33
CA ILE A 393 -5.44 9.12 -11.65
C ILE A 393 -6.39 10.24 -12.09
N ALA A 394 -6.95 10.95 -11.12
CA ALA A 394 -7.80 12.10 -11.39
C ALA A 394 -6.98 13.32 -11.86
N SER A 395 -7.45 13.97 -12.91
CA SER A 395 -6.89 15.22 -13.44
C SER A 395 -7.60 16.45 -12.86
N SER A 396 -6.91 17.60 -12.86
CA SER A 396 -7.53 18.92 -12.63
C SER A 396 -8.29 19.46 -13.84
N MET A 397 -8.05 18.91 -15.03
CA MET A 397 -8.58 19.44 -16.30
C MET A 397 -10.02 18.98 -16.58
N ASP A 398 -10.37 17.76 -16.17
CA ASP A 398 -11.65 17.13 -16.49
C ASP A 398 -12.11 16.16 -15.38
N ASP A 399 -13.25 15.50 -15.63
CA ASP A 399 -13.83 14.48 -14.75
C ASP A 399 -13.38 13.05 -15.10
N GLU A 400 -12.44 12.87 -16.03
CA GLU A 400 -11.95 11.55 -16.43
C GLU A 400 -10.74 11.09 -15.62
N LEU A 401 -10.44 9.80 -15.69
CA LEU A 401 -9.23 9.19 -15.13
C LEU A 401 -8.18 9.00 -16.22
N HIS A 402 -6.94 9.30 -15.89
CA HIS A 402 -5.83 9.35 -16.83
C HIS A 402 -4.67 8.44 -16.40
N TYR A 403 -3.75 8.20 -17.34
CA TYR A 403 -2.49 7.55 -17.02
C TYR A 403 -1.59 8.55 -16.26
N PRO A 404 -0.79 8.10 -15.28
CA PRO A 404 0.10 8.98 -14.54
C PRO A 404 1.06 9.78 -15.45
N LYS A 405 1.62 9.12 -16.47
CA LYS A 405 2.56 9.70 -17.44
C LYS A 405 1.99 10.82 -18.31
N ASP A 406 0.66 10.94 -18.41
CA ASP A 406 0.01 11.97 -19.21
C ASP A 406 -0.20 13.27 -18.42
N LEU A 407 -0.08 13.21 -17.09
CA LEU A 407 -0.37 14.31 -16.17
C LEU A 407 0.90 15.02 -15.70
N PHE A 408 0.75 16.30 -15.36
CA PHE A 408 1.80 17.10 -14.76
C PHE A 408 1.79 17.00 -13.25
N TYR A 409 2.98 17.06 -12.66
CA TYR A 409 3.12 17.38 -11.26
C TYR A 409 2.85 18.87 -11.03
N ASP A 410 2.11 19.18 -9.96
CA ASP A 410 1.75 20.54 -9.62
C ASP A 410 2.91 21.31 -8.96
N CYS A 411 3.89 21.71 -9.78
CA CYS A 411 5.03 22.53 -9.40
C CYS A 411 5.06 23.90 -10.09
N ASP A 412 5.81 24.84 -9.53
CA ASP A 412 5.91 26.20 -10.05
C ASP A 412 6.49 26.27 -11.47
N ALA A 413 7.39 25.34 -11.82
CA ALA A 413 7.95 25.28 -13.17
C ALA A 413 6.86 25.09 -14.24
N VAL A 414 5.95 24.12 -14.02
CA VAL A 414 4.82 23.86 -14.93
C VAL A 414 3.75 24.94 -14.79
N ARG A 415 3.32 25.25 -13.55
CA ARG A 415 2.25 26.22 -13.28
C ARG A 415 2.57 27.62 -13.79
N SER A 416 3.84 28.02 -13.81
CA SER A 416 4.22 29.33 -14.35
C SER A 416 4.05 29.47 -15.86
N ILE A 417 4.06 28.35 -16.60
CA ILE A 417 3.93 28.30 -18.06
C ILE A 417 2.48 27.97 -18.46
N LEU A 418 1.94 26.86 -17.93
CA LEU A 418 0.63 26.34 -18.30
C LEU A 418 -0.51 26.83 -17.39
N GLY A 419 -0.20 27.52 -16.30
CA GLY A 419 -1.21 28.06 -15.38
C GLY A 419 -1.98 26.98 -14.62
N ALA A 420 -3.18 27.35 -14.14
CA ALA A 420 -4.06 26.44 -13.40
C ALA A 420 -4.88 25.49 -14.29
N THR A 421 -4.88 25.70 -15.62
CA THR A 421 -5.67 24.94 -16.58
C THR A 421 -4.92 23.76 -17.18
N ALA A 422 -3.68 23.50 -16.76
CA ALA A 422 -2.93 22.32 -17.16
C ALA A 422 -3.55 21.03 -16.55
N PRO A 423 -3.33 19.86 -17.17
CA PRO A 423 -3.77 18.58 -16.64
C PRO A 423 -2.83 18.13 -15.51
N PHE A 424 -3.06 18.64 -14.30
CA PHE A 424 -2.31 18.23 -13.11
C PHE A 424 -2.89 16.98 -12.48
N ALA A 425 -2.03 16.14 -11.92
CA ALA A 425 -2.45 15.05 -11.04
C ALA A 425 -3.04 15.60 -9.73
N VAL A 426 -4.19 15.07 -9.33
CA VAL A 426 -4.89 15.47 -8.11
C VAL A 426 -5.16 14.25 -7.24
N PRO A 427 -4.82 14.28 -5.94
CA PRO A 427 -4.16 15.38 -5.21
C PRO A 427 -2.66 15.51 -5.51
N LYS A 428 -2.08 16.62 -5.02
CA LYS A 428 -0.64 16.88 -5.15
C LYS A 428 0.14 15.91 -4.25
N VAL A 429 0.95 15.08 -4.89
CA VAL A 429 1.88 14.10 -4.29
C VAL A 429 2.98 14.80 -3.50
N ARG A 430 3.40 14.21 -2.38
CA ARG A 430 4.47 14.73 -1.50
C ARG A 430 5.77 13.93 -1.64
N SER A 431 5.70 12.62 -1.89
CA SER A 431 6.85 11.75 -2.10
C SER A 431 7.54 12.09 -3.43
N GLU A 432 8.81 12.49 -3.34
CA GLU A 432 9.65 12.73 -4.52
C GLU A 432 9.93 11.43 -5.28
N LYS A 433 10.07 10.30 -4.56
CA LYS A 433 10.28 8.98 -5.18
C LYS A 433 9.05 8.56 -5.97
N LEU A 434 7.85 8.66 -5.39
CA LEU A 434 6.60 8.33 -6.07
C LEU A 434 6.46 9.13 -7.35
N LEU A 435 6.73 10.43 -7.27
CA LEU A 435 6.66 11.32 -8.42
C LEU A 435 7.57 10.85 -9.57
N SER A 436 8.80 10.44 -9.27
CA SER A 436 9.71 9.90 -10.28
C SER A 436 9.27 8.53 -10.81
N ASP A 437 8.77 7.65 -9.95
CA ASP A 437 8.38 6.28 -10.30
C ASP A 437 7.13 6.24 -11.20
N PHE A 438 6.17 7.11 -10.91
CA PHE A 438 4.93 7.27 -11.68
C PHE A 438 5.15 8.00 -13.00
N GLY A 439 6.24 8.75 -13.11
CA GLY A 439 6.60 9.48 -14.32
C GLY A 439 5.71 10.70 -14.57
N PHE A 440 5.25 11.38 -13.52
CA PHE A 440 4.56 12.67 -13.69
C PHE A 440 5.49 13.67 -14.37
N LYS A 441 4.94 14.46 -15.29
CA LYS A 441 5.71 15.48 -15.99
C LYS A 441 6.02 16.64 -15.04
N THR A 442 7.31 16.87 -14.78
CA THR A 442 7.80 17.99 -13.95
C THR A 442 8.26 19.20 -14.78
N GLN A 443 8.41 19.00 -16.08
CA GLN A 443 8.81 20.02 -17.05
C GLN A 443 7.86 19.98 -18.24
N VAL A 444 7.71 21.12 -18.89
CA VAL A 444 6.88 21.26 -20.08
C VAL A 444 7.77 21.10 -21.30
N ASN A 445 7.38 20.23 -22.23
CA ASN A 445 8.03 20.12 -23.54
C ASN A 445 7.16 20.74 -24.65
N LEU A 446 7.67 20.76 -25.88
CA LEU A 446 6.96 21.39 -27.00
C LEU A 446 5.67 20.65 -27.40
N ASP A 447 5.64 19.31 -27.32
CA ASP A 447 4.45 18.52 -27.65
C ASP A 447 3.33 18.71 -26.61
N ASP A 448 3.72 18.86 -25.34
CA ASP A 448 2.82 19.22 -24.25
C ASP A 448 2.15 20.56 -24.49
N ILE A 449 2.92 21.57 -24.91
CA ILE A 449 2.42 22.91 -25.23
C ILE A 449 1.32 22.83 -26.29
N PHE A 450 1.55 22.10 -27.39
CA PHE A 450 0.56 21.98 -28.45
C PHE A 450 -0.69 21.24 -27.96
N THR A 451 -0.51 20.16 -27.21
CA THR A 451 -1.64 19.40 -26.65
C THR A 451 -2.51 20.29 -25.77
N VAL A 452 -1.90 21.04 -24.86
CA VAL A 452 -2.61 21.94 -23.94
C VAL A 452 -3.24 23.12 -24.69
N LEU A 453 -2.55 23.69 -25.69
CA LEU A 453 -3.11 24.76 -26.53
C LEU A 453 -4.36 24.30 -27.29
N GLN A 454 -4.40 23.06 -27.78
CA GLN A 454 -5.59 22.49 -28.41
C GLN A 454 -6.77 22.38 -27.42
N VAL A 455 -6.50 22.07 -26.16
CA VAL A 455 -7.52 22.08 -25.10
C VAL A 455 -7.99 23.51 -24.83
N TRP A 456 -7.08 24.47 -24.71
CA TRP A 456 -7.43 25.88 -24.49
C TRP A 456 -8.28 26.46 -25.62
N ARG A 457 -7.97 26.12 -26.88
CA ARG A 457 -8.75 26.49 -28.07
C ARG A 457 -10.20 25.99 -28.03
N ARG A 458 -10.45 24.87 -27.37
CA ARG A 458 -11.77 24.22 -27.25
C ARG A 458 -12.51 24.59 -25.96
N SER A 459 -11.85 25.25 -25.02
CA SER A 459 -12.43 25.63 -23.74
C SER A 459 -13.55 26.67 -23.91
N GLU A 460 -14.52 26.67 -22.99
CA GLU A 460 -15.61 27.63 -23.00
C GLU A 460 -15.08 29.07 -22.88
N THR A 461 -15.55 29.96 -23.75
CA THR A 461 -15.21 31.39 -23.68
C THR A 461 -16.06 32.07 -22.60
N PRO A 462 -15.47 32.81 -21.65
CA PRO A 462 -14.08 33.26 -21.58
C PRO A 462 -13.08 32.25 -21.02
N PHE A 463 -11.92 32.16 -21.68
CA PHE A 463 -10.73 31.54 -21.09
C PHE A 463 -10.15 32.45 -20.01
N LYS A 464 -9.63 31.89 -18.92
CA LYS A 464 -9.05 32.64 -17.80
C LYS A 464 -7.55 32.38 -17.70
N ALA A 465 -6.76 33.45 -17.82
CA ALA A 465 -5.31 33.39 -17.63
C ALA A 465 -4.78 34.75 -17.17
N SER A 466 -3.57 34.76 -16.62
CA SER A 466 -2.84 36.00 -16.35
C SER A 466 -1.91 36.36 -17.52
N ILE A 467 -1.61 37.64 -17.68
CA ILE A 467 -0.69 38.10 -18.73
C ILE A 467 0.74 37.64 -18.44
N ALA A 468 1.13 37.54 -17.16
CA ALA A 468 2.42 37.01 -16.76
C ALA A 468 2.59 35.53 -17.18
N GLN A 469 1.55 34.71 -16.97
CA GLN A 469 1.54 33.30 -17.41
C GLN A 469 1.67 33.22 -18.94
N MET A 470 0.80 33.93 -19.67
CA MET A 470 0.81 33.87 -21.14
C MET A 470 2.12 34.41 -21.72
N SER A 471 2.72 35.44 -21.12
CA SER A 471 4.05 35.92 -21.51
C SER A 471 5.09 34.81 -21.40
N LYS A 472 5.12 34.07 -20.28
CA LYS A 472 6.04 32.94 -20.08
C LYS A 472 5.79 31.81 -21.07
N PHE A 473 4.53 31.49 -21.35
CA PHE A 473 4.15 30.53 -22.38
C PHE A 473 4.70 30.91 -23.75
N TYR A 474 4.50 32.16 -24.20
CA TYR A 474 5.01 32.61 -25.49
C TYR A 474 6.54 32.69 -25.53
N THR A 475 7.20 33.13 -24.46
CA THR A 475 8.66 33.09 -24.36
C THR A 475 9.19 31.67 -24.47
N PHE A 476 8.54 30.69 -23.82
CA PHE A 476 8.92 29.29 -23.94
C PHE A 476 8.81 28.80 -25.39
N VAL A 477 7.68 29.06 -26.05
CA VAL A 477 7.46 28.71 -27.46
C VAL A 477 8.50 29.37 -28.36
N TRP A 478 8.80 30.66 -28.13
CA TRP A 478 9.81 31.38 -28.89
C TRP A 478 11.20 30.76 -28.74
N ASN A 479 11.62 30.41 -27.52
CA ASN A 479 12.92 29.79 -27.28
C ASN A 479 13.06 28.46 -28.05
N GLU A 480 12.00 27.65 -28.10
CA GLU A 480 11.96 26.38 -28.85
C GLU A 480 11.95 26.57 -30.38
N MET A 481 11.65 27.77 -30.90
CA MET A 481 11.77 28.06 -32.34
C MET A 481 13.21 27.97 -32.83
N ALA A 482 14.22 28.12 -31.97
CA ALA A 482 15.62 27.94 -32.36
C ALA A 482 15.90 26.53 -32.90
N THR A 483 15.17 25.51 -32.42
CA THR A 483 15.35 24.11 -32.81
C THR A 483 14.26 23.61 -33.75
N SER A 484 13.02 24.09 -33.60
CA SER A 484 11.83 23.48 -34.23
C SER A 484 10.89 24.49 -34.89
N LYS A 485 11.42 25.59 -35.46
CA LYS A 485 10.65 26.69 -36.05
C LYS A 485 9.49 26.26 -36.96
N GLN A 486 9.75 25.39 -37.93
CA GLN A 486 8.75 25.00 -38.92
C GLN A 486 7.52 24.33 -38.27
N LYS A 487 7.77 23.36 -37.38
CA LYS A 487 6.72 22.65 -36.62
C LYS A 487 5.87 23.63 -35.80
N ILE A 488 6.51 24.58 -35.11
CA ILE A 488 5.83 25.57 -34.27
C ILE A 488 4.93 26.48 -35.11
N VAL A 489 5.46 27.03 -36.20
CA VAL A 489 4.70 27.94 -37.07
C VAL A 489 3.50 27.22 -37.71
N GLU A 490 3.65 25.96 -38.11
CA GLU A 490 2.56 25.14 -38.64
C GLU A 490 1.45 24.92 -37.59
N GLU A 491 1.80 24.52 -36.37
CA GLU A 491 0.83 24.28 -35.26
C GLU A 491 0.11 25.55 -34.79
N LEU A 492 0.83 26.68 -34.72
CA LEU A 492 0.22 27.96 -34.35
C LEU A 492 -0.76 28.45 -35.42
N ARG A 493 -0.53 28.14 -36.71
CA ARG A 493 -1.44 28.50 -37.81
C ARG A 493 -2.74 27.69 -37.83
N LEU A 494 -2.79 26.53 -37.17
CA LEU A 494 -3.99 25.67 -37.16
C LEU A 494 -5.19 26.29 -36.43
N GLY A 495 -4.99 27.30 -35.59
CA GLY A 495 -6.07 27.91 -34.82
C GLY A 495 -5.63 29.14 -34.02
N PRO A 496 -6.57 29.83 -33.37
CA PRO A 496 -6.25 31.01 -32.58
C PRO A 496 -5.34 30.62 -31.41
N PHE A 497 -4.37 31.47 -31.07
CA PHE A 497 -3.41 31.19 -29.99
C PHE A 497 -2.98 32.43 -29.23
N ILE A 498 -3.37 33.63 -29.68
CA ILE A 498 -3.03 34.88 -29.03
C ILE A 498 -4.10 35.22 -28.00
N PHE A 499 -3.77 35.11 -26.72
CA PHE A 499 -4.69 35.44 -25.64
C PHE A 499 -4.82 36.95 -25.50
N VAL A 500 -6.05 37.45 -25.52
CA VAL A 500 -6.38 38.86 -25.31
C VAL A 500 -7.44 38.98 -24.21
N PRO A 501 -7.16 39.72 -23.12
CA PRO A 501 -8.13 39.90 -22.05
C PRO A 501 -9.30 40.78 -22.49
N PHE A 502 -10.49 40.54 -21.93
CA PHE A 502 -11.65 41.38 -22.19
C PHE A 502 -11.56 42.74 -21.49
N SER A 503 -10.95 42.78 -20.31
CA SER A 503 -10.76 43.99 -19.52
C SER A 503 -9.30 44.47 -19.54
N CYS A 504 -9.09 45.76 -19.26
CA CYS A 504 -7.76 46.25 -18.93
C CYS A 504 -7.24 45.58 -17.66
N VAL A 505 -5.97 45.22 -17.67
CA VAL A 505 -5.33 44.46 -16.59
C VAL A 505 -4.63 45.45 -15.66
N SER A 506 -4.95 45.40 -14.36
CA SER A 506 -4.31 46.21 -13.32
C SER A 506 -2.92 45.70 -12.95
N ARG A 507 -2.79 44.38 -12.75
CA ARG A 507 -1.52 43.70 -12.44
C ARG A 507 -1.38 42.50 -13.37
N HIS A 508 -0.20 42.32 -13.96
CA HIS A 508 0.04 41.23 -14.92
C HIS A 508 -0.19 39.82 -14.34
N ASP A 509 -0.14 39.66 -13.02
CA ASP A 509 -0.38 38.40 -12.32
C ASP A 509 -1.88 38.10 -12.09
N ASP A 510 -2.77 39.09 -12.25
CA ASP A 510 -4.20 38.90 -12.04
C ASP A 510 -4.78 37.95 -13.11
N VAL A 511 -5.52 36.93 -12.67
CA VAL A 511 -6.21 36.00 -13.57
C VAL A 511 -7.45 36.68 -14.12
N VAL A 512 -7.47 36.96 -15.43
CA VAL A 512 -8.53 37.73 -16.09
C VAL A 512 -9.23 36.90 -17.18
N PRO A 513 -10.53 37.11 -17.43
CA PRO A 513 -11.23 36.50 -18.55
C PRO A 513 -10.79 37.13 -19.88
N GLY A 514 -10.65 36.30 -20.91
CA GLY A 514 -10.27 36.71 -22.26
C GLY A 514 -10.60 35.66 -23.31
N VAL A 515 -10.05 35.86 -24.51
CA VAL A 515 -10.28 35.00 -25.68
C VAL A 515 -8.97 34.81 -26.46
N PHE A 516 -8.86 33.67 -27.14
CA PHE A 516 -7.78 33.45 -28.10
C PHE A 516 -8.17 33.99 -29.48
N LEU A 517 -7.29 34.76 -30.09
CA LEU A 517 -7.46 35.35 -31.42
C LEU A 517 -6.39 34.84 -32.41
N PHE A 518 -6.68 35.02 -33.70
CA PHE A 518 -5.72 34.80 -34.78
C PHE A 518 -4.75 36.00 -34.91
N PRO A 519 -3.53 35.78 -35.47
CA PRO A 519 -2.58 36.86 -35.74
C PRO A 519 -3.17 38.03 -36.54
N GLN A 520 -4.07 37.74 -37.49
CA GLN A 520 -4.71 38.75 -38.35
C GLN A 520 -5.77 39.60 -37.61
N GLU A 521 -6.17 39.20 -36.42
CA GLU A 521 -7.20 39.90 -35.63
C GLU A 521 -6.62 40.89 -34.62
N VAL A 522 -5.30 40.90 -34.45
CA VAL A 522 -4.53 41.74 -33.52
C VAL A 522 -3.45 42.52 -34.28
N TYR A 523 -2.89 43.54 -33.63
CA TYR A 523 -1.82 44.35 -34.21
C TYR A 523 -0.86 44.83 -33.11
N TRP A 524 0.39 45.13 -33.46
CA TRP A 524 1.40 45.48 -32.47
C TRP A 524 1.09 46.81 -31.78
N HIS A 525 0.97 47.91 -32.54
CA HIS A 525 0.72 49.23 -31.95
C HIS A 525 -0.31 50.05 -32.75
N ASP A 526 -1.17 50.78 -32.04
CA ASP A 526 -2.09 51.75 -32.66
C ASP A 526 -1.46 53.14 -32.68
N SER A 527 -0.99 53.57 -33.85
CA SER A 527 -0.39 54.89 -34.05
C SER A 527 -1.38 56.07 -33.98
N THR A 528 -2.70 55.82 -33.90
CA THR A 528 -3.69 56.89 -33.74
C THR A 528 -3.82 57.35 -32.29
N GLY A 529 -3.44 56.51 -31.33
CA GLY A 529 -3.57 56.77 -29.88
C GLY A 529 -5.02 56.63 -29.37
N SER A 530 -5.91 56.06 -30.19
CA SER A 530 -7.33 55.91 -29.89
C SER A 530 -7.57 55.03 -28.67
N MET A 531 -6.76 53.97 -28.56
CA MET A 531 -6.88 52.98 -27.48
C MET A 531 -6.38 53.49 -26.13
N ASP A 532 -5.28 54.27 -26.11
CA ASP A 532 -4.71 54.80 -24.88
C ASP A 532 -5.63 55.84 -24.24
N GLN A 533 -6.29 56.66 -25.06
CA GLN A 533 -7.28 57.63 -24.59
C GLN A 533 -8.58 56.96 -24.08
N MET A 534 -8.98 55.84 -24.71
CA MET A 534 -10.14 55.05 -24.25
C MET A 534 -9.89 54.41 -22.88
N LYS A 535 -8.64 54.01 -22.59
CA LYS A 535 -8.22 53.56 -21.25
C LYS A 535 -8.30 54.66 -20.19
N GLU A 536 -7.89 55.89 -20.55
CA GLU A 536 -7.90 57.04 -19.63
C GLU A 536 -9.32 57.52 -19.29
N ILE A 537 -10.23 57.53 -20.28
CA ILE A 537 -11.59 58.08 -20.11
C ILE A 537 -12.51 57.12 -19.36
N HIS A 538 -12.36 55.79 -19.56
CA HIS A 538 -13.18 54.79 -18.88
C HIS A 538 -12.36 53.59 -18.38
N PRO A 539 -11.69 53.71 -17.21
CA PRO A 539 -10.91 52.62 -16.61
C PRO A 539 -11.76 51.42 -16.13
N HIS A 540 -13.09 51.49 -16.15
CA HIS A 540 -14.01 50.43 -15.68
C HIS A 540 -14.92 49.84 -16.77
N CYS A 541 -14.67 50.15 -18.06
CA CYS A 541 -15.46 49.66 -19.20
C CYS A 541 -15.29 48.16 -19.53
N GLY A 542 -14.74 47.35 -18.62
CA GLY A 542 -14.60 45.90 -18.79
C GLY A 542 -15.77 45.09 -18.23
N SER A 543 -16.78 45.74 -17.64
CA SER A 543 -17.84 45.08 -16.86
C SER A 543 -19.18 44.91 -17.59
N SER A 544 -19.38 45.49 -18.78
CA SER A 544 -20.66 45.38 -19.49
C SER A 544 -20.61 44.36 -20.62
N VAL A 545 -21.31 43.23 -20.45
CA VAL A 545 -22.09 42.37 -21.39
C VAL A 545 -21.51 41.98 -22.78
N THR A 546 -20.54 42.68 -23.34
CA THR A 546 -19.93 42.37 -24.63
C THR A 546 -18.72 41.46 -24.41
N HIS A 547 -18.84 40.19 -24.81
CA HIS A 547 -17.73 39.24 -24.90
C HIS A 547 -16.75 39.61 -26.03
N ARG A 548 -16.31 40.88 -26.10
CA ARG A 548 -15.35 41.38 -27.10
C ARG A 548 -14.16 42.04 -26.40
N PRO A 549 -12.93 41.78 -26.86
CA PRO A 549 -11.74 42.43 -26.31
C PRO A 549 -11.80 43.95 -26.43
N LEU A 550 -11.53 44.66 -25.33
CA LEU A 550 -11.44 46.12 -25.31
C LEU A 550 -10.23 46.65 -26.09
N SER A 551 -9.12 45.90 -26.17
CA SER A 551 -7.90 46.31 -26.86
C SER A 551 -7.29 45.16 -27.65
N LYS A 552 -7.09 45.38 -28.95
CA LYS A 552 -6.37 44.46 -29.86
C LYS A 552 -4.89 44.83 -30.03
N THR A 553 -4.43 45.85 -29.31
CA THR A 553 -3.05 46.35 -29.35
C THR A 553 -2.13 45.51 -28.46
N MET A 554 -1.18 44.80 -29.09
CA MET A 554 -0.31 43.83 -28.42
C MET A 554 0.83 44.44 -27.61
N CYS A 555 1.39 45.59 -28.02
CA CYS A 555 2.50 46.23 -27.29
C CYS A 555 2.13 46.61 -25.84
N ASN A 556 0.84 46.85 -25.60
CA ASN A 556 0.30 47.17 -24.28
C ASN A 556 0.08 45.93 -23.40
N ILE A 557 -0.03 44.75 -24.01
CA ILE A 557 -0.31 43.50 -23.30
C ILE A 557 1.01 42.71 -23.10
N TYR A 558 1.84 42.64 -24.14
CA TYR A 558 3.05 41.83 -24.22
C TYR A 558 4.25 42.64 -24.74
N PRO A 559 4.68 43.72 -24.05
CA PRO A 559 5.68 44.67 -24.57
C PRO A 559 7.03 44.04 -24.95
N GLY A 560 7.42 42.92 -24.33
CA GLY A 560 8.69 42.22 -24.59
C GLY A 560 8.63 41.14 -25.68
N LEU A 561 7.49 40.94 -26.36
CA LEU A 561 7.29 39.85 -27.31
C LEU A 561 7.06 40.34 -28.76
N HIS A 562 7.60 41.51 -29.11
CA HIS A 562 7.45 42.11 -30.45
C HIS A 562 7.91 41.17 -31.55
N ASP A 563 9.19 40.77 -31.54
CA ASP A 563 9.74 39.98 -32.65
C ASP A 563 9.06 38.61 -32.76
N PHE A 564 8.63 38.00 -31.65
CA PHE A 564 7.84 36.77 -31.70
C PHE A 564 6.49 36.95 -32.41
N PHE A 565 5.71 37.95 -32.02
CA PHE A 565 4.39 38.13 -32.59
C PHE A 565 4.46 38.67 -34.02
N VAL A 566 5.29 39.68 -34.27
CA VAL A 566 5.36 40.36 -35.56
C VAL A 566 6.22 39.57 -36.55
N ASN A 567 7.48 39.29 -36.22
CA ASN A 567 8.42 38.71 -37.18
C ASN A 567 8.20 37.20 -37.36
N GLU A 568 7.88 36.48 -36.28
CA GLU A 568 7.75 35.02 -36.32
C GLU A 568 6.31 34.55 -36.58
N CYS A 569 5.32 35.18 -35.94
CA CYS A 569 3.92 34.77 -36.05
C CYS A 569 3.08 35.53 -37.09
N GLY A 570 3.60 36.63 -37.64
CA GLY A 570 2.92 37.41 -38.67
C GLY A 570 1.77 38.29 -38.17
N VAL A 571 1.89 38.82 -36.94
CA VAL A 571 1.01 39.91 -36.46
C VAL A 571 1.40 41.21 -37.16
N ASP A 572 0.41 41.96 -37.64
CA ASP A 572 0.67 43.24 -38.32
C ASP A 572 1.22 44.30 -37.35
N GLU A 573 2.22 45.07 -37.79
CA GLU A 573 2.82 46.15 -37.00
C GLU A 573 1.78 47.22 -36.62
N ILE A 574 0.88 47.53 -37.56
CA ILE A 574 -0.17 48.53 -37.44
C ILE A 574 -1.54 47.94 -37.82
N PRO A 575 -2.65 48.48 -37.29
CA PRO A 575 -3.99 48.01 -37.64
C PRO A 575 -4.22 48.00 -39.16
N PRO A 576 -4.79 46.91 -39.72
CA PRO A 576 -5.29 46.91 -41.09
C PRO A 576 -6.29 48.04 -41.34
N PHE A 577 -6.40 48.49 -42.59
CA PHE A 577 -7.27 49.63 -42.96
C PHE A 577 -8.72 49.49 -42.47
N ARG A 578 -9.29 48.29 -42.60
CA ARG A 578 -10.66 47.98 -42.15
C ARG A 578 -10.80 48.01 -40.61
N SER A 579 -9.74 47.70 -39.88
CA SER A 579 -9.75 47.71 -38.41
C SER A 579 -9.89 49.11 -37.83
N TYR A 580 -9.42 50.15 -38.53
CA TYR A 580 -9.65 51.54 -38.10
C TYR A 580 -11.12 51.92 -38.07
N LEU A 581 -11.95 51.38 -38.97
CA LEU A 581 -13.40 51.59 -38.93
C LEU A 581 -14.01 50.96 -37.67
N GLN A 582 -13.55 49.75 -37.31
CA GLN A 582 -14.00 49.09 -36.07
C GLN A 582 -13.58 49.89 -34.83
N ILE A 583 -12.38 50.47 -34.82
CA ILE A 583 -11.92 51.37 -33.76
C ILE A 583 -12.84 52.60 -33.67
N LEU A 584 -13.18 53.23 -34.80
CA LEU A 584 -14.12 54.36 -34.82
C LEU A 584 -15.52 53.99 -34.33
N GLN A 585 -16.03 52.81 -34.72
CA GLN A 585 -17.30 52.29 -34.22
C GLN A 585 -17.26 52.09 -32.70
N GLN A 586 -16.20 51.48 -32.17
CA GLN A 586 -16.03 51.31 -30.72
C GLN A 586 -15.91 52.66 -29.99
N LEU A 587 -15.11 53.60 -30.50
CA LEU A 587 -14.99 54.95 -29.94
C LEU A 587 -16.35 55.66 -29.89
N SER A 588 -17.18 55.51 -30.92
CA SER A 588 -18.51 56.15 -30.96
C SER A 588 -19.46 55.66 -29.86
N THR A 589 -19.23 54.46 -29.34
CA THR A 589 -20.04 53.89 -28.25
C THR A 589 -19.61 54.34 -26.86
N ILE A 590 -18.39 54.90 -26.72
CA ILE A 590 -17.75 55.14 -25.40
C ILE A 590 -17.37 56.61 -25.20
N VAL A 591 -17.13 57.38 -26.27
CA VAL A 591 -16.55 58.73 -26.20
C VAL A 591 -17.44 59.73 -26.94
N LEU A 592 -17.66 60.92 -26.37
CA LEU A 592 -18.42 61.98 -27.02
C LEU A 592 -17.70 62.49 -28.28
N PRO A 593 -18.43 62.92 -29.34
CA PRO A 593 -17.82 63.42 -30.57
C PRO A 593 -16.78 64.53 -30.36
N SER A 594 -17.01 65.42 -29.39
CA SER A 594 -16.07 66.50 -29.04
C SER A 594 -14.73 66.01 -28.49
N GLN A 595 -14.72 64.85 -27.84
CA GLN A 595 -13.54 64.20 -27.28
C GLN A 595 -12.85 63.28 -28.31
N ALA A 596 -13.62 62.68 -29.23
CA ALA A 596 -13.12 61.78 -30.27
C ALA A 596 -12.58 62.48 -31.52
N ALA A 597 -12.89 63.76 -31.75
CA ALA A 597 -12.58 64.49 -32.99
C ALA A 597 -11.10 64.40 -33.42
N LYS A 598 -10.16 64.49 -32.47
CA LYS A 598 -8.72 64.38 -32.75
C LYS A 598 -8.33 62.97 -33.23
N MET A 599 -8.97 61.93 -32.71
CA MET A 599 -8.72 60.54 -33.08
C MET A 599 -9.31 60.21 -34.46
N VAL A 600 -10.55 60.66 -34.70
CA VAL A 600 -11.20 60.55 -36.02
C VAL A 600 -10.34 61.21 -37.10
N PHE A 601 -9.82 62.41 -36.82
CA PHE A 601 -8.92 63.10 -37.76
C PHE A 601 -7.63 62.31 -38.02
N ARG A 602 -7.02 61.70 -36.98
CA ARG A 602 -5.83 60.84 -37.16
C ARG A 602 -6.11 59.59 -37.98
N VAL A 603 -7.29 58.97 -37.82
CA VAL A 603 -7.72 57.84 -38.66
C VAL A 603 -7.87 58.28 -40.11
N PHE A 604 -8.49 59.43 -40.38
CA PHE A 604 -8.59 59.96 -41.74
C PHE A 604 -7.23 60.27 -42.36
N LEU A 605 -6.28 60.79 -41.58
CA LEU A 605 -4.90 60.95 -42.06
C LEU A 605 -4.28 59.62 -42.45
N LYS A 606 -4.46 58.56 -41.64
CA LYS A 606 -3.97 57.21 -41.97
C LYS A 606 -4.59 56.65 -43.25
N TRP A 607 -5.89 56.82 -43.44
CA TRP A 607 -6.57 56.43 -44.69
C TRP A 607 -6.08 57.24 -45.89
N SER A 608 -5.93 58.56 -45.75
CA SER A 608 -5.36 59.44 -46.78
C SER A 608 -3.95 59.01 -47.16
N ASP A 609 -3.09 58.73 -46.19
CA ASP A 609 -1.72 58.29 -46.44
C ASP A 609 -1.70 56.90 -47.10
N GLY A 610 -2.55 55.98 -46.64
CA GLY A 610 -2.76 54.70 -47.30
C GLY A 610 -3.15 54.81 -48.77
N LEU A 611 -4.02 55.78 -49.11
CA LEU A 611 -4.42 56.06 -50.49
C LEU A 611 -3.23 56.58 -51.30
N LYS A 612 -2.45 57.50 -50.73
CA LYS A 612 -1.28 58.11 -51.39
C LYS A 612 -0.16 57.11 -51.65
N PHE A 613 0.07 56.20 -50.72
CA PHE A 613 1.14 55.19 -50.81
C PHE A 613 0.70 53.90 -51.54
N GLY A 614 -0.53 53.85 -52.07
CA GLY A 614 -1.03 52.69 -52.80
C GLY A 614 -1.22 51.43 -51.94
N LEU A 615 -1.39 51.60 -50.63
CA LEU A 615 -1.54 50.52 -49.66
C LEU A 615 -3.00 50.04 -49.52
N LEU A 616 -3.95 50.74 -50.13
CA LEU A 616 -5.38 50.40 -50.14
C LEU A 616 -5.74 49.60 -51.39
N THR A 617 -6.38 48.45 -51.18
CA THR A 617 -6.94 47.66 -52.27
C THR A 617 -8.24 48.29 -52.78
N SER A 618 -8.65 47.96 -54.01
CA SER A 618 -9.96 48.36 -54.55
C SER A 618 -11.11 47.89 -53.65
N GLU A 619 -10.99 46.72 -53.03
CA GLU A 619 -11.96 46.17 -52.09
C GLU A 619 -12.06 47.00 -50.80
N ASP A 620 -10.93 47.49 -50.28
CA ASP A 620 -10.93 48.33 -49.07
C ASP A 620 -11.63 49.67 -49.31
N ILE A 621 -11.47 50.24 -50.50
CA ILE A 621 -12.13 51.49 -50.89
C ILE A 621 -13.65 51.27 -51.02
N VAL A 622 -14.07 50.16 -51.62
CA VAL A 622 -15.50 49.78 -51.70
C VAL A 622 -16.06 49.58 -50.29
N TYR A 623 -15.35 48.85 -49.44
CA TYR A 623 -15.74 48.60 -48.05
C TYR A 623 -15.93 49.90 -47.26
N LEU A 624 -14.97 50.84 -47.35
CA LEU A 624 -15.08 52.15 -46.69
C LEU A 624 -16.27 52.96 -47.21
N LYS A 625 -16.54 52.93 -48.52
CA LYS A 625 -17.68 53.61 -49.12
C LYS A 625 -19.02 53.06 -48.60
N GLU A 626 -19.14 51.75 -48.45
CA GLU A 626 -20.37 51.11 -47.97
C GLU A 626 -20.67 51.34 -46.49
N HIS A 627 -19.64 51.59 -45.66
CA HIS A 627 -19.81 51.70 -44.21
C HIS A 627 -19.67 53.13 -43.65
N LEU A 628 -19.29 54.11 -44.48
CA LEU A 628 -19.21 55.53 -44.10
C LEU A 628 -20.37 56.37 -44.65
N LEU A 629 -21.12 55.85 -45.63
CA LEU A 629 -22.37 56.42 -46.15
C LEU A 629 -23.57 55.82 -45.40
#